data_AF-A0A0G1ZF60-F1
#
_entry.id   AF-A0A0G1ZF60-F1
#
_cell.length_a   1.000
_cell.length_b   1.000
_cell.length_c   1.000
_cell.angle_alpha   90.00
_cell.angle_beta   90.00
_cell.angle_gamma   90.00
#
_symmetry.space_group_name_H-M   'P 1'
#
loop_
_entity.id
_entity.type
_entity.pdbx_description
1 polymer ?
#
loop_
_entity_poly.entity_id
_entity_poly.type
_entity_poly.pdbx_seq_one_letter_code
_entity_poly.pdbx_strand_id
1 'polypeptide(L)' 'MKYTFITTIHKEGKWYVAHCVELGVASQGKTVAEAKKSIREAVELYLEDVPARQVPRKPSLVNRLQVTHV' A
#
# COMPACT_ATOMS: atom_id res chain seq x y z
N MET A 1 3.67 -11.51 14.98
CA MET A 1 2.25 -11.23 14.66
C MET A 1 2.13 -11.15 13.15
N LYS A 2 1.07 -11.68 12.52
CA LYS A 2 0.94 -11.71 11.05
C LYS A 2 -0.11 -10.68 10.62
N TYR A 3 0.29 -9.77 9.74
CA TYR A 3 -0.62 -8.80 9.12
C TYR A 3 -0.83 -9.15 7.65
N THR A 4 -1.97 -8.74 7.10
CA THR A 4 -2.27 -8.87 5.68
C THR A 4 -2.99 -7.61 5.27
N PHE A 5 -2.41 -6.90 4.31
CA PHE A 5 -2.90 -5.64 3.78
C PHE A 5 -3.01 -5.73 2.27
N ILE A 6 -3.86 -4.91 1.67
CA ILE A 6 -3.94 -4.75 0.23
C ILE A 6 -3.08 -3.57 -0.19
N THR A 7 -2.21 -3.81 -1.18
CA THR A 7 -1.42 -2.74 -1.80
C THR A 7 -1.83 -2.57 -3.25
N THR A 8 -1.93 -1.32 -3.69
CA THR A 8 -2.07 -0.95 -5.11
C THR A 8 -0.73 -0.48 -5.63
N ILE A 9 -0.46 -0.73 -6.91
CA ILE A 9 0.74 -0.21 -7.58
C ILE A 9 0.30 0.39 -8.92
N HIS A 10 0.71 1.61 -9.17
CA HIS A 10 0.50 2.29 -10.45
C HIS A 10 1.78 2.99 -10.89
N LYS A 11 1.86 3.31 -12.18
CA LYS A 11 3.02 3.98 -12.76
C LYS A 11 2.76 5.49 -12.80
N GLU A 12 3.68 6.26 -12.26
CA GLU A 12 3.66 7.72 -12.27
C GLU A 12 4.99 8.23 -12.83
N GLY A 13 4.97 8.69 -14.08
CA GLY A 13 6.18 9.10 -14.81
C GLY A 13 7.24 7.99 -14.85
N LYS A 14 8.38 8.24 -14.17
CA LYS A 14 9.54 7.33 -14.08
C LYS A 14 9.52 6.41 -12.86
N TRP A 15 8.43 6.41 -12.09
CA TRP A 15 8.30 5.66 -10.84
C TRP A 15 7.11 4.72 -10.88
N TYR A 16 7.20 3.63 -10.12
CA TYR A 16 6.07 2.84 -9.68
C TYR A 16 5.77 3.24 -8.25
N VAL A 17 4.57 3.77 -8.02
CA VAL A 17 4.08 4.19 -6.70
C VAL A 17 3.21 3.08 -6.15
N ALA A 18 3.57 2.61 -4.96
CA ALA A 18 2.86 1.60 -4.20
C ALA A 18 2.15 2.24 -3.01
N HIS A 19 0.89 1.87 -2.77
CA HIS A 19 0.07 2.42 -1.69
C HIS A 19 -0.63 1.30 -0.92
N CYS A 20 -0.49 1.30 0.40
CA CYS A 20 -1.19 0.40 1.32
C CYS A 20 -2.57 0.98 1.64
N VAL A 21 -3.63 0.29 1.23
CA VAL A 21 -5.01 0.78 1.32
C VAL A 21 -5.44 0.99 2.78
N GLU A 22 -5.11 0.04 3.65
CA GLU A 22 -5.55 0.07 5.04
C GLU A 22 -4.80 1.07 5.91
N LEU A 23 -3.53 1.35 5.60
CA LEU A 23 -2.66 2.18 6.44
C LEU A 23 -2.42 3.59 5.89
N GLY A 24 -2.79 3.85 4.63
CA GLY A 24 -2.48 5.12 3.97
C GLY A 24 -0.97 5.34 3.72
N VAL A 25 -0.17 4.30 3.90
CA VAL A 25 1.28 4.35 3.68
C VAL A 25 1.56 4.24 2.18
N ALA A 26 2.43 5.12 1.66
CA ALA A 26 2.90 5.08 0.29
C ALA A 26 4.42 4.92 0.22
N SER A 27 4.90 4.24 -0.81
CA SER A 27 6.32 4.22 -1.18
C SER A 27 6.47 4.04 -2.69
N GLN A 28 7.70 4.02 -3.20
CA GLN A 28 7.96 3.99 -4.64
C GLN A 28 9.22 3.21 -5.02
N GLY A 29 9.33 2.85 -6.30
CA GLY A 29 10.52 2.23 -6.88
C GLY A 29 10.64 2.50 -8.38
N LYS A 30 11.81 2.29 -8.98
CA LYS A 30 12.01 2.40 -10.44
C LYS A 30 11.42 1.21 -11.18
N THR A 31 11.23 0.10 -10.49
CA THR A 31 10.58 -1.11 -10.99
C THR A 31 9.42 -1.51 -10.08
N VAL A 32 8.51 -2.36 -10.59
CA VAL A 32 7.43 -2.94 -9.77
C VAL A 32 8.01 -3.73 -8.59
N ALA A 33 9.12 -4.44 -8.79
CA ALA A 33 9.78 -5.21 -7.74
C ALA A 33 10.34 -4.30 -6.64
N GLU A 34 10.99 -3.19 -7.02
CA GLU A 34 11.46 -2.19 -6.06
C GLU A 34 10.31 -1.55 -5.29
N ALA A 35 9.23 -1.16 -5.96
CA ALA A 35 8.06 -0.58 -5.30
C ALA A 35 7.44 -1.55 -4.28
N LYS A 36 7.35 -2.85 -4.62
CA LYS A 36 6.91 -3.91 -3.69
C LYS A 36 7.84 -4.08 -2.49
N LYS A 37 9.16 -4.01 -2.70
CA LYS A 37 10.14 -4.07 -1.62
C LYS A 37 10.00 -2.85 -0.71
N SER A 38 9.96 -1.66 -1.29
CA SER A 38 9.95 -0.42 -0.53
C SER A 38 8.64 -0.19 0.24
N ILE A 39 7.47 -0.57 -0.31
CA ILE A 39 6.21 -0.48 0.45
C ILE A 39 6.17 -1.45 1.63
N ARG A 40 6.83 -2.62 1.51
CA ARG A 40 6.95 -3.55 2.63
C ARG A 40 7.74 -2.91 3.77
N GLU A 41 8.92 -2.37 3.47
CA GLU A 41 9.78 -1.71 4.45
C GLU A 41 9.08 -0.52 5.10
N ALA A 42 8.36 0.30 4.32
CA ALA A 42 7.59 1.44 4.85
C ALA A 42 6.44 1.01 5.77
N VAL A 43 5.74 -0.09 5.44
CA VAL A 43 4.69 -0.66 6.30
C VAL A 43 5.27 -1.27 7.57
N GLU A 44 6.40 -1.98 7.48
CA GLU A 44 7.09 -2.54 8.64
C GLU A 44 7.49 -1.43 9.61
N LEU A 45 8.09 -0.35 9.11
CA LEU A 45 8.45 0.82 9.90
C LEU A 45 7.22 1.48 10.56
N TYR A 46 6.13 1.66 9.82
CA TYR A 46 4.88 2.21 10.37
C TYR A 46 4.34 1.37 11.54
N LEU A 47 4.44 0.04 11.44
CA LEU A 47 3.94 -0.88 12.47
C LEU A 47 4.80 -0.88 13.75
N GLU A 48 6.05 -0.42 13.69
CA GLU A 48 6.90 -0.26 14.87
C GLU A 48 6.43 0.92 15.74
N ASP A 49 5.93 1.98 15.11
CA ASP A 49 5.48 3.21 15.80
C ASP A 49 4.02 3.14 16.27
N VAL A 50 3.20 2.27 15.67
CA VAL A 50 1.75 2.26 15.90
C VAL A 50 1.31 1.10 16.82
N PRO A 51 0.57 1.39 17.92
CA PRO A 51 0.04 0.34 18.78
C PRO A 51 -0.86 -0.64 18.02
N ALA A 52 -0.68 -1.95 18.24
CA ALA A 52 -1.42 -3.02 17.55
C ALA A 52 -2.95 -2.94 17.64
N ARG A 53 -3.50 -2.21 18.63
CA ARG A 53 -4.94 -1.95 18.76
C ARG A 53 -5.49 -0.97 17.72
N GLN A 54 -4.62 -0.15 17.11
CA GLN A 54 -4.96 0.85 16.11
C GLN A 54 -4.80 0.33 14.68
N VAL A 55 -4.16 -0.82 14.50
CA VAL A 55 -3.94 -1.44 13.18
C VAL A 55 -5.24 -2.11 12.70
N PRO A 56 -5.76 -1.77 11.52
CA PRO A 56 -6.92 -2.44 10.94
C PRO A 56 -6.66 -3.94 10.77
N ARG A 57 -7.58 -4.78 11.28
CA ARG A 57 -7.42 -6.26 11.27
C ARG A 57 -8.16 -6.96 10.14
N LYS A 58 -9.13 -6.29 9.51
CA LYS A 58 -9.89 -6.84 8.41
C LYS A 58 -9.36 -6.23 7.12
N PRO A 59 -8.82 -7.02 6.18
CA PRO A 59 -8.36 -6.49 4.90
C PRO A 59 -9.55 -5.89 4.13
N SER A 60 -9.28 -4.80 3.43
CA SER A 60 -10.30 -4.15 2.59
C SER A 60 -10.59 -5.00 1.36
N LEU A 61 -11.84 -5.00 0.90
CA LEU A 61 -12.17 -5.53 -0.43
C LEU A 61 -11.84 -4.46 -1.46
N VAL A 62 -10.95 -4.77 -2.40
CA VAL A 62 -10.58 -3.85 -3.48
C VAL A 62 -11.30 -4.25 -4.76
N ASN A 63 -12.00 -3.29 -5.36
CA ASN A 63 -12.68 -3.43 -6.64
C ASN A 63 -12.26 -2.29 -7.58
N ARG A 64 -12.25 -2.54 -8.89
CA ARG A 64 -12.07 -1.51 -9.90
C ARG A 64 -13.44 -0.96 -10.30
N LEU A 65 -13.62 0.35 -10.17
CA LEU A 65 -14.77 1.07 -10.69
C LEU A 65 -14.34 1.93 -11.89
N GLN A 66 -15.00 1.80 -13.02
CA GLN A 66 -14.81 2.65 -14.20
C GLN A 66 -16.07 3.50 -14.42
N VAL A 67 -15.90 4.81 -14.52
CA VAL A 67 -16.98 5.78 -14.75
C VAL A 67 -16.54 6.73 -15.86
N THR A 68 -17.45 7.03 -16.79
CA THR A 68 -17.25 8.07 -17.81
C THR A 68 -18.07 9.30 -17.41
N HIS A 69 -17.43 10.46 -17.30
CA HIS A 69 -18.11 11.74 -17.07
C HIS A 69 -18.16 12.50 -18.40
N VAL A 70 -19.33 13.06 -18.72
CA VAL A 70 -19.57 13.92 -19.90
C VAL A 70 -19.25 15.38 -19.61
#